data_AF-A0A0W0U5M3-F1
#
_entry.id   AF-A0A0W0U5M3-F1
#
_cell.length_a   1.000
_cell.length_b   1.000
_cell.length_c   1.000
_cell.angle_alpha   90.00
_cell.angle_beta   90.00
_cell.angle_gamma   90.00
#
_symmetry.space_group_name_H-M   'P 1'
#
loop_
_entity.id
_entity.type
_entity.pdbx_description
1 polymer ?
#
loop_
_entity_poly.entity_id
_entity_poly.type
_entity_poly.pdbx_seq_one_letter_code
_entity_poly.pdbx_strand_id
1 'polypeptide(L)'
;MKAILLIILLLTQSIAFAEPEAAPARPESCRHWLSLFEPVCQRLRSIWTEGHNELYVSGYAWHNRYTYSRERVRQYNELAWGGGVGRGLWDEDGDWHGLYAIAFLDSHKNVEPAAGYAFLKTKHFTQDFSAGLGYTVLVTARPDIFKGVPFPGALPWAGVTWKKTSVYATYIPGASGAGNVLYILAKRTF
;
A
#
# COMPACT_ATOMS: atom_id res chain seq x y z
N MET A 1 2.32 -50.60 53.26
CA MET A 1 1.22 -50.38 52.29
C MET A 1 0.62 -48.97 52.26
N LYS A 2 0.90 -48.07 53.24
CA LYS A 2 0.35 -46.70 53.25
C LYS A 2 1.18 -45.64 52.50
N ALA A 3 2.41 -45.97 52.08
CA ALA A 3 3.33 -45.00 51.47
C ALA A 3 3.26 -44.90 49.93
N ILE A 4 2.61 -45.86 49.26
CA ILE A 4 2.55 -45.89 47.78
C ILE A 4 1.31 -45.15 47.25
N LEU A 5 0.26 -45.01 48.07
CA LEU A 5 -0.98 -44.34 47.67
C LEU A 5 -0.88 -42.80 47.65
N LEU A 6 0.13 -42.22 48.32
CA LEU A 6 0.28 -40.77 48.42
C LEU A 6 1.04 -40.14 47.24
N ILE A 7 1.83 -40.94 46.50
CA ILE A 7 2.64 -40.44 45.37
C ILE A 7 1.80 -40.32 44.09
N ILE A 8 0.73 -41.12 43.95
CA ILE A 8 -0.15 -41.08 42.77
C ILE A 8 -1.14 -39.90 42.84
N LEU A 9 -1.40 -39.34 44.02
CA LEU A 9 -2.37 -38.23 44.19
C LEU A 9 -1.78 -36.84 43.93
N LEU A 10 -0.45 -36.72 43.75
CA LEU A 10 0.26 -35.44 43.61
C LEU A 10 0.72 -35.12 42.18
N LEU A 11 0.40 -35.96 41.19
CA LEU A 11 0.79 -35.77 39.79
C LEU A 11 -0.34 -35.28 38.86
N THR A 12 -1.51 -34.93 39.39
CA THR A 12 -2.67 -34.50 38.58
C THR A 12 -2.93 -32.99 38.54
N GLN A 13 -2.04 -32.15 39.07
CA GLN A 13 -2.23 -30.69 38.99
C GLN A 13 -1.31 -30.08 37.93
N SER A 14 -1.93 -29.33 37.01
CA SER A 14 -1.33 -28.51 35.95
C SER A 14 -1.18 -29.17 34.57
N ILE A 15 -2.26 -29.74 34.05
CA ILE A 15 -2.58 -29.46 32.63
C ILE A 15 -3.51 -28.26 32.67
N ALA A 16 -2.94 -27.05 32.67
CA ALA A 16 -3.70 -25.88 32.27
C ALA A 16 -4.01 -26.08 30.80
N PHE A 17 -5.26 -26.44 30.48
CA PHE A 17 -5.76 -26.24 29.13
C PHE A 17 -5.62 -24.74 28.87
N ALA A 18 -4.72 -24.37 27.96
CA ALA A 18 -4.80 -23.04 27.37
C ALA A 18 -6.21 -22.92 26.80
N GLU A 19 -7.03 -22.06 27.41
CA GLU A 19 -8.31 -21.72 26.79
C GLU A 19 -7.99 -21.26 25.36
N PRO A 20 -8.75 -21.69 24.35
CA PRO A 20 -8.61 -21.12 23.02
C PRO A 20 -8.80 -19.62 23.19
N GLU A 21 -7.73 -18.87 22.99
CA GLU A 21 -7.74 -17.41 23.05
C GLU A 21 -8.89 -16.95 22.17
N ALA A 22 -9.91 -16.36 22.81
CA ALA A 22 -11.13 -15.99 22.12
C ALA A 22 -10.73 -15.12 20.93
N ALA A 23 -11.09 -15.56 19.72
CA ALA A 23 -10.78 -14.81 18.51
C ALA A 23 -11.16 -13.34 18.74
N PRO A 24 -10.26 -12.38 18.45
CA PRO A 24 -10.47 -11.00 18.80
C PRO A 24 -11.84 -10.53 18.30
N ALA A 25 -12.60 -9.89 19.19
CA ALA A 25 -13.96 -9.49 18.89
C ALA A 25 -14.01 -8.61 17.63
N ARG A 26 -14.87 -8.98 16.68
CA ARG A 26 -15.00 -8.31 15.38
C ARG A 26 -15.27 -6.80 15.55
N PRO A 27 -14.46 -5.92 14.93
CA PRO A 27 -14.71 -4.48 14.97
C PRO A 27 -16.09 -4.19 14.40
N GLU A 28 -16.88 -3.37 15.09
CA GLU A 28 -18.25 -3.05 14.69
C GLU A 28 -18.32 -2.54 13.23
N SER A 29 -17.32 -1.75 12.82
CA SER A 29 -17.23 -1.19 11.47
C SER A 29 -17.11 -2.23 10.35
N CYS A 30 -16.60 -3.44 10.64
CA CYS A 30 -16.42 -4.50 9.65
C CYS A 30 -17.52 -5.56 9.69
N ARG A 31 -18.46 -5.50 10.65
CA ARG A 31 -19.50 -6.54 10.82
C ARG A 31 -20.43 -6.70 9.61
N HIS A 32 -20.63 -5.63 8.83
CA HIS A 32 -21.50 -5.62 7.65
C HIS A 32 -20.79 -6.08 6.37
N TRP A 33 -19.47 -6.31 6.41
CA TRP A 33 -18.72 -6.84 5.27
C TRP A 33 -19.00 -8.33 5.13
N LEU A 34 -19.07 -8.80 3.87
CA LEU A 34 -19.07 -10.23 3.60
C LEU A 34 -17.80 -10.84 4.21
N SER A 35 -17.91 -12.03 4.80
CA SER A 35 -16.80 -12.69 5.52
C SER A 35 -15.53 -12.82 4.67
N LEU A 36 -15.68 -13.03 3.35
CA LEU A 36 -14.57 -13.09 2.41
C LEU A 36 -13.73 -11.80 2.35
N PHE A 37 -14.35 -10.64 2.60
CA PHE A 37 -13.70 -9.33 2.53
C PHE A 37 -13.39 -8.74 3.91
N GLU A 38 -13.68 -9.46 4.99
CA GLU A 38 -13.40 -9.03 6.36
C GLU A 38 -11.90 -8.70 6.58
N PRO A 39 -10.92 -9.49 6.09
CA PRO A 39 -9.51 -9.16 6.21
C PRO A 39 -9.13 -7.85 5.53
N VAL A 40 -9.79 -7.51 4.41
CA VAL A 40 -9.58 -6.24 3.71
C VAL A 40 -10.08 -5.08 4.59
N CYS A 41 -11.30 -5.19 5.14
CA CYS A 41 -11.84 -4.16 6.04
C CYS A 41 -10.95 -3.96 7.27
N GLN A 42 -10.50 -5.05 7.89
CA GLN A 42 -9.60 -5.00 9.05
C GLN A 42 -8.30 -4.29 8.68
N ARG A 43 -7.66 -4.65 7.56
CA ARG A 43 -6.42 -3.99 7.11
C ARG A 43 -6.61 -2.50 6.83
N LEU A 44 -7.68 -2.13 6.12
CA LEU A 44 -8.00 -0.73 5.84
C LEU A 44 -8.21 0.06 7.13
N ARG A 45 -8.93 -0.53 8.10
CA ARG A 45 -9.15 0.07 9.41
C ARG A 45 -7.84 0.26 10.16
N SER A 46 -6.99 -0.76 10.26
CA SER A 46 -5.70 -0.65 10.97
C SER A 46 -4.82 0.45 10.37
N ILE A 47 -4.74 0.56 9.04
CA ILE A 47 -4.02 1.68 8.39
C ILE A 47 -4.64 3.02 8.80
N TRP A 48 -5.97 3.11 8.79
CA TRP A 48 -6.68 4.34 9.13
C TRP A 48 -6.57 4.73 10.61
N THR A 49 -6.53 3.78 11.54
CA THR A 49 -6.52 4.05 12.99
C THR A 49 -5.12 4.07 13.59
N GLU A 50 -4.25 3.18 13.16
CA GLU A 50 -2.92 2.94 13.75
C GLU A 50 -1.77 3.43 12.86
N GLY A 51 -2.02 3.62 11.56
CA GLY A 51 -1.00 4.11 10.63
C GLY A 51 -0.48 5.51 10.94
N HIS A 52 0.71 5.82 10.44
CA HIS A 52 1.30 7.16 10.52
C HIS A 52 0.81 8.05 9.38
N ASN A 53 0.82 9.36 9.61
CA ASN A 53 0.48 10.31 8.55
C ASN A 53 1.63 10.41 7.55
N GLU A 54 1.28 10.58 6.28
CA GLU A 54 2.23 10.60 5.19
C GLU A 54 1.93 11.77 4.25
N LEU A 55 2.98 12.46 3.83
CA LEU A 55 2.95 13.47 2.79
C LEU A 55 3.59 12.89 1.53
N TYR A 56 2.91 13.03 0.39
CA TYR A 56 3.39 12.61 -0.91
C TYR A 56 3.69 13.84 -1.77
N VAL A 57 4.80 13.79 -2.51
CA VAL A 57 5.19 14.81 -3.48
C VAL A 57 5.66 14.11 -4.74
N SER A 58 5.14 14.51 -5.90
CA SER A 58 5.56 13.98 -7.19
C SER A 58 6.11 15.08 -8.09
N GLY A 59 6.83 14.67 -9.13
CA GLY A 59 7.41 15.63 -10.06
C GLY A 59 7.92 15.05 -11.38
N TYR A 60 7.91 13.73 -11.55
CA TYR A 60 8.49 13.13 -12.75
C TYR A 60 7.69 11.94 -13.25
N ALA A 61 7.36 11.99 -14.54
CA ALA A 61 6.89 10.87 -15.32
C ALA A 61 7.82 10.68 -16.53
N TRP A 62 8.06 9.43 -16.92
CA TRP A 62 8.89 9.09 -18.07
C TRP A 62 8.12 8.19 -19.02
N HIS A 63 7.93 8.65 -20.25
CA HIS A 63 7.35 7.84 -21.33
C HIS A 63 8.40 6.89 -21.90
N ASN A 64 8.06 5.62 -22.07
CA ASN A 64 9.02 4.64 -22.54
C ASN A 64 9.53 4.99 -23.96
N ARG A 65 10.83 5.25 -24.09
CA ARG A 65 11.48 5.67 -25.36
C ARG A 65 11.51 4.56 -26.42
N TYR A 66 11.25 3.31 -26.04
CA TYR A 66 11.04 2.22 -26.99
C TYR A 66 9.64 2.19 -27.58
N THR A 67 8.67 2.85 -26.92
CA THR A 67 7.26 2.89 -27.35
C THR A 67 6.87 4.24 -27.96
N TYR A 68 7.49 5.33 -27.51
CA TYR A 68 7.18 6.70 -27.94
C TYR A 68 8.34 7.31 -28.74
N SER A 69 8.02 7.88 -29.91
CA SER A 69 9.01 8.67 -30.68
C SER A 69 9.40 9.94 -29.95
N ARG A 70 10.57 10.50 -30.27
CA ARG A 70 11.06 11.74 -29.66
C ARG A 70 10.10 12.92 -29.89
N GLU A 71 9.49 12.99 -31.06
CA GLU A 71 8.52 14.02 -31.45
C GLU A 71 7.28 13.93 -30.57
N ARG A 72 6.79 12.71 -30.31
CA ARG A 72 5.61 12.47 -29.48
C ARG A 72 5.90 12.77 -28.00
N VAL A 73 7.05 12.35 -27.48
CA VAL A 73 7.45 12.67 -26.09
C VAL A 73 7.53 14.17 -25.85
N ARG A 74 8.04 14.96 -26.81
CA ARG A 74 8.13 16.43 -26.68
C ARG A 74 6.78 17.14 -26.55
N GLN A 75 5.69 16.48 -26.96
CA GLN A 75 4.33 17.00 -26.81
C GLN A 75 3.75 16.73 -25.42
N TYR A 76 4.35 15.81 -24.66
CA TYR A 76 3.86 15.41 -23.35
C TYR A 76 4.57 16.15 -22.20
N ASN A 77 3.81 16.36 -21.13
CA ASN A 77 4.34 16.79 -19.86
C ASN A 77 4.97 15.61 -19.12
N GLU A 78 6.28 15.69 -18.87
CA GLU A 78 7.02 14.75 -18.00
C GLU A 78 7.28 15.32 -16.61
N LEU A 79 6.95 16.60 -16.39
CA LEU A 79 6.96 17.25 -15.10
C LEU A 79 5.62 17.01 -14.41
N ALA A 80 5.42 15.79 -13.93
CA ALA A 80 4.20 15.34 -13.25
C ALA A 80 4.14 15.89 -11.81
N TRP A 81 4.21 17.22 -11.67
CA TRP A 81 4.15 17.91 -10.40
C TRP A 81 2.81 17.67 -9.71
N GLY A 82 2.89 17.38 -8.42
CA GLY A 82 1.73 17.08 -7.61
C GLY A 82 2.10 16.65 -6.21
N GLY A 83 1.11 16.11 -5.53
CA GLY A 83 1.29 15.62 -4.18
C GLY A 83 -0.04 15.24 -3.55
N GLY A 84 0.02 14.94 -2.26
CA GLY A 84 -1.16 14.58 -1.50
C GLY A 84 -0.79 14.00 -0.16
N VAL A 85 -1.76 13.29 0.43
CA VAL A 85 -1.66 12.80 1.80
C VAL A 85 -2.01 11.32 1.87
N GLY A 86 -1.60 10.68 2.93
CA GLY A 86 -1.94 9.29 3.19
C GLY A 86 -1.72 8.85 4.61
N ARG A 87 -1.98 7.56 4.82
CA ARG A 87 -1.77 6.82 6.05
C ARG A 87 -0.97 5.57 5.72
N GLY A 88 0.14 5.34 6.42
CA GLY A 88 1.00 4.18 6.20
C GLY A 88 1.21 3.37 7.46
N LEU A 89 1.17 2.05 7.34
CA LEU A 89 1.35 1.09 8.43
C LEU A 89 2.40 0.05 8.01
N TRP A 90 3.36 -0.19 8.90
CA TRP A 90 4.23 -1.36 8.82
C TRP A 90 3.59 -2.49 9.60
N ASP A 91 3.48 -3.67 9.00
CA ASP A 91 2.87 -4.82 9.65
C ASP A 91 3.89 -5.68 10.42
N GLU A 92 3.40 -6.75 11.03
CA GLU A 92 4.20 -7.64 11.88
C GLU A 92 5.31 -8.37 11.10
N ASP A 93 5.11 -8.57 9.80
CA ASP A 93 6.09 -9.16 8.87
C ASP A 93 7.13 -8.14 8.38
N GLY A 94 6.96 -6.86 8.75
CA GLY A 94 7.79 -5.76 8.30
C GLY A 94 7.48 -5.32 6.87
N ASP A 95 6.31 -5.66 6.33
CA ASP A 95 5.81 -5.18 5.05
C ASP A 95 5.07 -3.84 5.22
N TRP A 96 5.03 -3.03 4.16
CA TRP A 96 4.38 -1.72 4.21
C TRP A 96 3.04 -1.74 3.50
N HIS A 97 2.05 -1.12 4.15
CA HIS A 97 0.71 -0.88 3.64
C HIS A 97 0.40 0.61 3.66
N GLY A 98 -0.19 1.14 2.60
CA GLY A 98 -0.52 2.56 2.51
C GLY A 98 -1.89 2.82 1.93
N LEU A 99 -2.61 3.79 2.50
CA LEU A 99 -3.73 4.48 1.87
C LEU A 99 -3.29 5.87 1.46
N TYR A 100 -3.54 6.26 0.22
CA TYR A 100 -3.14 7.57 -0.29
C TYR A 100 -4.27 8.23 -1.09
N ALA A 101 -4.22 9.55 -1.09
CA ALA A 101 -4.95 10.40 -2.01
C ALA A 101 -3.99 11.47 -2.53
N ILE A 102 -3.72 11.46 -3.82
CA ILE A 102 -2.79 12.36 -4.51
C ILE A 102 -3.47 13.01 -5.71
N ALA A 103 -2.96 14.16 -6.13
CA ALA A 103 -3.28 14.76 -7.41
C ALA A 103 -2.01 15.29 -8.06
N PHE A 104 -1.90 15.13 -9.39
CA PHE A 104 -0.71 15.51 -10.14
C PHE A 104 -1.07 15.97 -11.55
N LEU A 105 -0.14 16.64 -12.24
CA LEU A 105 -0.31 17.01 -13.64
C LEU A 105 -0.05 15.81 -14.56
N ASP A 106 -1.05 15.45 -15.37
CA ASP A 106 -0.94 14.39 -16.37
C ASP A 106 -0.10 14.81 -17.60
N SER A 107 0.01 13.93 -18.59
CA SER A 107 0.78 14.18 -19.82
C SER A 107 0.24 15.34 -20.67
N HIS A 108 -1.02 15.75 -20.47
CA HIS A 108 -1.67 16.89 -21.11
C HIS A 108 -1.77 18.12 -20.17
N LYS A 109 -1.09 18.08 -19.01
CA LYS A 109 -1.10 19.12 -17.97
C LYS A 109 -2.47 19.34 -17.31
N ASN A 110 -3.35 18.34 -17.37
CA ASN A 110 -4.58 18.34 -16.57
C ASN A 110 -4.30 17.81 -15.18
N VAL A 111 -5.09 18.23 -14.20
CA VAL A 111 -5.05 17.63 -12.86
C VAL A 111 -5.67 16.23 -12.92
N GLU A 112 -4.89 15.23 -12.55
CA GLU A 112 -5.31 13.84 -12.39
C GLU A 112 -5.29 13.47 -10.89
N PRO A 113 -6.47 13.31 -10.25
CA PRO A 113 -6.57 12.79 -8.91
C PRO A 113 -6.48 11.25 -8.91
N ALA A 114 -5.76 10.68 -7.94
CA ALA A 114 -5.72 9.26 -7.69
C ALA A 114 -5.83 8.97 -6.18
N ALA A 115 -6.69 8.03 -5.81
CA ALA A 115 -6.79 7.53 -4.44
C ALA A 115 -6.74 6.01 -4.44
N GLY A 116 -6.00 5.43 -3.51
CA GLY A 116 -5.77 3.99 -3.55
C GLY A 116 -5.13 3.40 -2.32
N TYR A 117 -5.00 2.07 -2.39
CA TYR A 117 -4.24 1.25 -1.47
C TYR A 117 -2.96 0.79 -2.16
N ALA A 118 -1.85 0.73 -1.43
CA ALA A 118 -0.59 0.18 -1.88
C ALA A 118 -0.02 -0.80 -0.86
N PHE A 119 0.65 -1.83 -1.36
CA PHE A 119 1.35 -2.85 -0.59
C PHE A 119 2.78 -3.00 -1.11
N LEU A 120 3.74 -3.15 -0.19
CA LEU A 120 5.13 -3.49 -0.49
C LEU A 120 5.58 -4.66 0.37
N LYS A 121 5.90 -5.79 -0.30
CA LYS A 121 6.74 -6.82 0.32
C LYS A 121 8.13 -6.22 0.52
N THR A 122 8.59 -6.10 1.76
CA THR A 122 9.76 -5.27 2.08
C THR A 122 10.90 -6.09 2.65
N LYS A 123 12.11 -5.80 2.18
CA LYS A 123 13.36 -6.28 2.76
C LYS A 123 14.07 -5.14 3.47
N HIS A 124 14.34 -5.33 4.76
CA HIS A 124 15.14 -4.42 5.58
C HIS A 124 16.61 -4.82 5.50
N PHE A 125 17.45 -3.91 4.98
CA PHE A 125 18.90 -4.14 4.87
C PHE A 125 19.65 -3.61 6.08
N THR A 126 19.14 -2.53 6.69
CA THR A 126 19.59 -1.97 7.96
C THR A 126 18.37 -1.52 8.76
N GLN A 127 18.57 -1.00 9.97
CA GLN A 127 17.49 -0.38 10.76
C GLN A 127 16.88 0.87 10.09
N ASP A 128 17.66 1.53 9.22
CA ASP A 128 17.24 2.78 8.57
C ASP A 128 16.90 2.59 7.08
N PHE A 129 17.33 1.50 6.45
CA PHE A 129 17.23 1.33 4.99
C PHE A 129 16.52 0.04 4.61
N SER A 130 15.48 0.18 3.80
CA SER A 130 14.70 -0.92 3.25
C SER A 130 14.32 -0.69 1.80
N ALA A 131 14.04 -1.76 1.08
CA ALA A 131 13.46 -1.70 -0.26
C ALA A 131 12.33 -2.71 -0.39
N GLY A 132 11.32 -2.38 -1.19
CA GLY A 132 10.16 -3.23 -1.36
C GLY A 132 9.62 -3.23 -2.79
N LEU A 133 8.90 -4.28 -3.10
CA LEU A 133 8.16 -4.46 -4.33
C LEU A 133 6.76 -4.99 -4.01
N GLY A 134 5.77 -4.49 -4.72
CA GLY A 134 4.39 -4.94 -4.60
C GLY A 134 3.51 -4.25 -5.62
N TYR A 135 2.34 -3.78 -5.18
CA TYR A 135 1.29 -3.29 -6.06
C TYR A 135 0.49 -2.17 -5.41
N THR A 136 -0.24 -1.43 -6.24
CA THR A 136 -1.30 -0.53 -5.83
C THR A 136 -2.58 -0.85 -6.58
N VAL A 137 -3.71 -0.74 -5.90
CA VAL A 137 -5.04 -0.66 -6.51
C VAL A 137 -5.60 0.72 -6.21
N LEU A 138 -6.15 1.37 -7.23
CA LEU A 138 -6.53 2.77 -7.14
C LEU A 138 -7.77 3.06 -7.96
N VAL A 139 -8.37 4.20 -7.67
CA VAL A 139 -9.32 4.88 -8.54
C VAL A 139 -8.69 6.19 -8.96
N THR A 140 -8.71 6.47 -10.26
CA THR A 140 -8.23 7.73 -10.83
C THR A 140 -9.27 8.29 -11.79
N ALA A 141 -9.15 9.56 -12.16
CA ALA A 141 -9.99 10.20 -13.16
C ALA A 141 -9.16 11.12 -14.04
N ARG A 142 -9.45 11.14 -15.34
CA ARG A 142 -8.80 12.06 -16.28
C ARG A 142 -9.82 12.68 -17.21
N PRO A 143 -9.76 13.98 -17.53
CA PRO A 143 -10.75 14.61 -18.40
C PRO A 143 -10.74 14.04 -19.83
N ASP A 144 -9.58 13.60 -20.31
CA ASP A 144 -9.38 13.00 -21.64
C ASP A 144 -9.68 11.50 -21.68
N ILE A 145 -9.97 10.85 -20.54
CA ILE A 145 -10.35 9.43 -20.47
C ILE A 145 -11.73 9.30 -19.82
N PHE A 146 -12.65 8.57 -20.47
CA PHE A 146 -14.03 8.40 -19.98
C PHE A 146 -14.74 9.72 -19.60
N LYS A 147 -14.32 10.85 -20.20
CA LYS A 147 -14.86 12.20 -19.90
C LYS A 147 -14.79 12.56 -18.40
N GLY A 148 -13.77 12.10 -17.69
CA GLY A 148 -13.59 12.38 -16.26
C GLY A 148 -14.36 11.46 -15.32
N VAL A 149 -15.07 10.43 -15.82
CA VAL A 149 -15.66 9.41 -14.97
C VAL A 149 -14.54 8.61 -14.29
N PRO A 150 -14.53 8.49 -12.93
CA PRO A 150 -13.51 7.73 -12.24
C PRO A 150 -13.48 6.26 -12.66
N PHE A 151 -12.29 5.70 -12.83
CA PHE A 151 -12.09 4.32 -13.23
C PHE A 151 -11.04 3.62 -12.36
N PRO A 152 -11.16 2.30 -12.15
CA PRO A 152 -10.20 1.55 -11.34
C PRO A 152 -8.90 1.31 -12.11
N GLY A 153 -7.82 1.14 -11.36
CA GLY A 153 -6.50 0.75 -11.86
C GLY A 153 -5.79 -0.19 -10.89
N ALA A 154 -4.88 -0.99 -11.42
CA ALA A 154 -3.96 -1.81 -10.64
C ALA A 154 -2.57 -1.72 -11.28
N LEU A 155 -1.56 -1.34 -10.50
CA LEU A 155 -0.22 -1.05 -11.00
C LEU A 155 0.85 -1.68 -10.10
N PRO A 156 2.02 -2.04 -10.64
CA PRO A 156 3.18 -2.36 -9.80
C PRO A 156 3.58 -1.15 -8.96
N TRP A 157 4.06 -1.38 -7.74
CA TRP A 157 4.56 -0.36 -6.83
C TRP A 157 5.92 -0.81 -6.28
N ALA A 158 6.96 -0.02 -6.49
CA ALA A 158 8.31 -0.33 -6.02
C ALA A 158 8.86 0.86 -5.24
N GLY A 159 9.74 0.59 -4.28
CA GLY A 159 10.24 1.65 -3.43
C GLY A 159 11.51 1.35 -2.67
N VAL A 160 12.20 2.43 -2.29
CA VAL A 160 13.24 2.42 -1.28
C VAL A 160 12.87 3.39 -0.17
N THR A 161 13.18 3.03 1.07
CA THR A 161 12.91 3.85 2.25
C THR A 161 14.21 4.06 3.01
N TRP A 162 14.47 5.31 3.36
CA TRP A 162 15.51 5.73 4.27
C TRP A 162 14.88 6.48 5.45
N LYS A 163 14.91 5.88 6.64
CA LYS A 163 14.23 6.36 7.85
C LYS A 163 12.75 6.60 7.58
N LYS A 164 12.28 7.84 7.69
CA LYS A 164 10.88 8.22 7.44
C LYS A 164 10.63 8.73 6.01
N THR A 165 11.60 8.66 5.11
CA THR A 165 11.47 9.16 3.73
C THR A 165 11.57 8.00 2.75
N SER A 166 10.70 7.98 1.74
CA SER A 166 10.69 6.97 0.70
C SER A 166 10.69 7.61 -0.69
N VAL A 167 11.27 6.92 -1.66
CA VAL A 167 11.06 7.18 -3.08
C VAL A 167 10.35 5.97 -3.65
N TYR A 168 9.22 6.23 -4.30
CA TYR A 168 8.39 5.23 -4.94
C TYR A 168 8.36 5.42 -6.45
N ALA A 169 8.15 4.32 -7.14
CA ALA A 169 7.91 4.29 -8.57
C ALA A 169 6.78 3.31 -8.90
N THR A 170 5.96 3.68 -9.88
CA THR A 170 4.95 2.82 -10.48
C THR A 170 5.06 2.89 -12.00
N TYR A 171 4.75 1.78 -12.68
CA TYR A 171 4.76 1.72 -14.13
C TYR A 171 3.35 1.43 -14.64
N ILE A 172 2.82 2.33 -15.47
CA ILE A 172 1.54 2.19 -16.13
C ILE A 172 1.75 1.31 -17.37
N PRO A 173 1.34 0.04 -17.38
CA PRO A 173 1.44 -0.78 -18.57
C PRO A 173 0.50 -0.27 -19.66
N GLY A 174 0.83 -0.54 -20.91
CA GLY A 174 -0.05 -0.18 -22.02
C GLY A 174 0.46 -0.63 -23.37
N ALA A 175 -0.21 -0.18 -24.43
CA ALA A 175 0.11 -0.50 -25.81
C ALA A 175 0.70 0.71 -26.54
N SER A 176 0.94 0.59 -27.85
CA SER A 176 1.43 1.71 -28.65
C SER A 176 0.45 2.89 -28.59
N GLY A 177 0.89 3.99 -27.97
CA GLY A 177 0.14 5.23 -27.85
C GLY A 177 -0.69 5.43 -26.59
N ALA A 178 -0.73 4.47 -25.66
CA ALA A 178 -1.34 4.64 -24.34
C ALA A 178 -0.58 3.80 -23.29
N GLY A 179 -0.34 4.36 -22.11
CA GLY A 179 0.47 3.71 -21.07
C GLY A 179 1.96 3.66 -21.43
N ASN A 180 2.68 2.66 -20.93
CA ASN A 180 4.15 2.61 -20.97
C ASN A 180 4.81 3.85 -20.36
N VAL A 181 4.37 4.21 -19.16
CA VAL A 181 4.85 5.39 -18.43
C VAL A 181 5.33 4.98 -17.05
N LEU A 182 6.54 5.39 -16.67
CA LEU A 182 7.03 5.33 -15.30
C LEU A 182 6.62 6.62 -14.58
N TYR A 183 6.11 6.53 -13.37
CA TYR A 183 5.78 7.67 -12.52
C TYR A 183 6.55 7.57 -11.20
N ILE A 184 7.16 8.66 -10.77
CA ILE A 184 8.02 8.73 -9.57
C ILE A 184 7.45 9.74 -8.59
N LEU A 185 7.42 9.34 -7.31
CA LEU A 185 6.97 10.17 -6.20
C LEU A 185 7.81 9.92 -4.95
N ALA A 186 7.98 10.96 -4.14
CA ALA A 186 8.55 10.89 -2.82
C ALA A 186 7.45 10.86 -1.77
N LYS A 187 7.75 10.23 -0.64
CA LYS A 187 6.89 10.16 0.53
C LYS A 187 7.68 10.53 1.79
N ARG A 188 7.09 11.30 2.69
CA ARG A 188 7.59 11.54 4.05
C ARG A 188 6.55 11.15 5.09
N THR A 189 6.92 10.30 6.03
CA THR A 189 6.10 9.92 7.20
C THR A 189 6.39 10.88 8.37
N PHE A 190 5.35 11.30 9.09
CA PHE A 190 5.46 12.21 10.25
C PHE A 190 4.53 11.82 11.40
#